data_AF-A0AAQ0Q6R5-F1
#
_entry.id   AF-A0AAQ0Q6R5-F1
#
_cell.length_a   1.000
_cell.length_b   1.000
_cell.length_c   1.000
_cell.angle_alpha   90.00
_cell.angle_beta   90.00
_cell.angle_gamma   90.00
#
_symmetry.space_group_name_H-M   'P 1'
#
loop_
_entity.id
_entity.type
_entity.pdbx_description
1 polymer ?
#
loop_
_entity_poly.entity_id
_entity_poly.type
_entity_poly.pdbx_seq_one_letter_code
_entity_poly.pdbx_strand_id
1 'polypeptide(L)'
;MEKFFKQSVKEALNFYVYALVDPRDKKIFYVGKGSGDRVFQHAEDSLNENDESLKLSTIRNIHSANMEVEYYIIRHNLSEHEAYLVESTIIDLLTYEAFNRENILTNLVKGHHQQ
;
A
#
# COMPACT_ATOMS: atom_id res chain seq x y z
N MET A 1 14.26 5.51 11.94
CA MET A 1 13.76 5.02 13.24
C MET A 1 12.61 4.09 12.89
N GLU A 2 12.67 2.81 13.26
CA GLU A 2 11.61 1.86 12.91
C GLU A 2 10.26 2.38 13.41
N LYS A 3 9.30 2.53 12.50
CA LYS A 3 7.95 2.97 12.83
C LYS A 3 7.13 1.75 13.22
N PHE A 4 6.45 1.84 14.35
CA PHE A 4 5.55 0.78 14.83
C PHE A 4 4.35 1.39 15.55
N PHE A 5 3.23 0.69 15.50
CA PHE A 5 2.04 1.03 16.25
C PHE A 5 2.18 0.57 17.71
N LYS A 6 1.54 1.30 18.64
CA LYS A 6 1.34 0.78 20.00
C LYS A 6 0.45 -0.47 19.95
N GLN A 7 0.61 -1.38 20.91
CA GLN A 7 -0.16 -2.62 20.96
C GLN A 7 -1.68 -2.40 20.90
N SER A 8 -2.20 -1.44 21.68
CA SER A 8 -3.63 -1.07 21.65
C SER A 8 -4.12 -0.56 20.29
N VAL A 9 -3.23 0.08 19.52
CA VAL A 9 -3.54 0.52 18.16
C VAL A 9 -3.58 -0.68 17.22
N LYS A 10 -2.64 -1.63 17.33
CA LYS A 10 -2.66 -2.86 16.53
C LYS A 10 -3.95 -3.66 16.74
N GLU A 11 -4.39 -3.76 17.99
CA GLU A 11 -5.65 -4.43 18.36
C GLU A 11 -6.87 -3.71 17.79
N ALA A 12 -6.92 -2.38 17.89
CA ALA A 12 -8.01 -1.57 17.32
C ALA A 12 -8.03 -1.56 15.78
N LEU A 13 -6.86 -1.68 15.15
CA LEU A 13 -6.75 -1.77 13.71
C LEU A 13 -7.20 -3.14 13.17
N ASN A 14 -6.94 -4.23 13.90
CA ASN A 14 -7.14 -5.60 13.43
C ASN A 14 -6.56 -5.79 12.01
N PHE A 15 -7.31 -6.37 11.05
CA PHE A 15 -6.97 -6.25 9.64
C PHE A 15 -7.41 -4.90 9.08
N TYR A 16 -6.59 -4.35 8.21
CA TYR A 16 -6.79 -3.07 7.57
C TYR A 16 -6.32 -3.08 6.11
N VAL A 17 -6.79 -2.10 5.35
CA VAL A 17 -6.32 -1.79 4.00
C VAL A 17 -5.63 -0.44 4.03
N TYR A 18 -4.48 -0.34 3.38
CA TYR A 18 -3.64 0.84 3.32
C TYR A 18 -3.23 1.16 1.89
N ALA A 19 -2.88 2.42 1.65
CA ALA A 19 -2.23 2.87 0.42
C ALA A 19 -0.85 3.45 0.71
N LEU A 20 0.09 3.25 -0.22
CA LEU A 20 1.32 4.02 -0.31
C LEU A 20 1.17 5.07 -1.42
N VAL A 21 1.63 6.28 -1.12
CA VAL A 21 1.43 7.47 -1.93
C VAL A 21 2.79 8.12 -2.20
N ASP A 22 3.02 8.49 -3.45
CA ASP A 22 4.19 9.27 -3.81
C ASP A 22 3.96 10.73 -3.37
N PRO A 23 4.80 11.27 -2.46
CA PRO A 23 4.59 12.60 -1.93
C PRO A 23 4.73 13.70 -2.99
N ARG A 24 5.36 13.42 -4.14
CA ARG A 24 5.68 14.39 -5.22
C ARG A 24 4.47 14.75 -6.06
N ASP A 25 3.57 13.79 -6.30
CA ASP A 25 2.39 13.96 -7.15
C ASP A 25 1.07 13.54 -6.48
N LYS A 26 1.14 13.02 -5.24
CA LYS A 26 0.00 12.54 -4.45
C LYS A 26 -0.74 11.36 -5.07
N LYS A 27 -0.09 10.61 -5.96
CA LYS A 27 -0.69 9.42 -6.57
C LYS A 27 -0.47 8.19 -5.69
N ILE A 28 -1.53 7.38 -5.59
CA ILE A 28 -1.43 6.05 -4.99
C ILE A 28 -0.67 5.18 -5.98
N PHE A 29 0.47 4.64 -5.56
CA PHE A 29 1.24 3.70 -6.36
C PHE A 29 1.12 2.27 -5.82
N TYR A 30 0.62 2.06 -4.61
CA TYR A 30 0.43 0.73 -4.04
C TYR A 30 -0.77 0.69 -3.10
N VAL A 31 -1.53 -0.40 -3.15
CA VAL A 31 -2.61 -0.70 -2.19
C VAL A 31 -2.32 -2.07 -1.58
N GLY A 32 -2.46 -2.20 -0.27
CA GLY A 32 -2.23 -3.48 0.40
C GLY A 32 -3.17 -3.69 1.57
N LYS A 33 -3.45 -4.95 1.91
CA LYS A 33 -4.00 -5.34 3.21
C LYS A 33 -2.90 -5.72 4.20
N GLY A 34 -3.17 -5.51 5.48
CA GLY A 34 -2.24 -5.85 6.55
C GLY A 34 -2.85 -5.92 7.93
N SER A 35 -2.01 -6.35 8.88
CA SER A 35 -2.26 -6.33 10.32
C SER A 35 -0.95 -5.94 11.02
N GLY A 36 -1.03 -5.46 12.27
CA GLY A 36 0.13 -4.98 12.99
C GLY A 36 0.88 -3.88 12.23
N ASP A 37 2.21 -4.00 12.11
CA ASP A 37 3.10 -2.99 11.54
C ASP A 37 3.37 -3.15 10.04
N ARG A 38 2.61 -4.00 9.34
CA ARG A 38 2.86 -4.35 7.93
C ARG A 38 2.96 -3.13 7.00
N VAL A 39 2.16 -2.09 7.23
CA VAL A 39 2.24 -0.84 6.44
C VAL A 39 3.62 -0.19 6.52
N PHE A 40 4.24 -0.18 7.71
CA PHE A 40 5.57 0.40 7.90
C PHE A 40 6.63 -0.47 7.26
N GLN A 41 6.53 -1.79 7.42
CA GLN A 41 7.44 -2.73 6.75
C GLN A 41 7.43 -2.50 5.23
N HIS A 42 6.25 -2.41 4.62
CA HIS A 42 6.13 -2.16 3.18
C HIS A 42 6.58 -0.76 2.74
N ALA A 43 6.43 0.27 3.58
CA ALA A 43 6.90 1.61 3.28
C ALA A 43 8.44 1.72 3.36
N GLU A 44 9.07 0.95 4.25
CA GLU A 44 10.51 0.97 4.52
C GLU A 44 11.27 -0.19 3.84
N ASP A 45 10.56 -1.14 3.20
CA ASP A 45 11.05 -2.38 2.55
C ASP A 45 12.15 -2.15 1.47
N SER A 46 12.39 -0.90 1.06
CA SER A 46 13.40 -0.55 0.05
C SER A 46 14.83 -0.93 0.41
N LEU A 47 15.10 -1.26 1.68
CA LEU A 47 16.42 -1.61 2.22
C LEU A 47 16.86 -3.04 1.93
N ASN A 48 15.98 -3.94 1.47
CA ASN A 48 16.40 -5.25 0.99
C ASN A 48 16.81 -5.14 -0.50
N GLU A 49 18.12 -5.16 -0.75
CA GLU A 49 18.75 -4.88 -2.05
C GLU A 49 18.44 -5.90 -3.16
N ASN A 50 17.89 -7.07 -2.82
CA ASN A 50 17.74 -8.20 -3.76
C ASN A 50 16.36 -8.36 -4.40
N ASP A 51 15.40 -7.46 -4.15
CA ASP A 51 14.08 -7.47 -4.77
C ASP A 51 13.93 -6.27 -5.74
N GLU A 52 13.65 -6.58 -7.01
CA GLU A 52 13.53 -5.64 -8.14
C GLU A 52 12.07 -5.29 -8.49
N SER A 53 11.12 -5.50 -7.58
CA SER A 53 9.72 -5.13 -7.87
C SER A 53 9.54 -3.62 -8.13
N LEU A 54 8.58 -3.28 -9.00
CA LEU A 54 8.21 -1.88 -9.31
C LEU A 54 7.84 -1.05 -8.06
N LYS A 55 7.34 -1.74 -7.02
CA LYS A 55 7.08 -1.15 -5.69
C LYS A 55 8.39 -0.60 -5.10
N LEU A 56 9.42 -1.44 -5.03
CA LEU A 56 10.69 -1.09 -4.39
C LEU A 56 11.47 -0.04 -5.18
N SER A 57 11.44 -0.12 -6.52
CA SER A 57 12.05 0.92 -7.35
C SER A 57 11.39 2.29 -7.13
N THR A 58 10.05 2.32 -7.01
CA THR A 58 9.31 3.56 -6.69
C THR A 58 9.68 4.12 -5.33
N ILE A 59 9.73 3.27 -4.29
CA ILE A 59 10.13 3.68 -2.93
C ILE A 59 11.57 4.21 -2.93
N ARG A 60 12.53 3.50 -3.56
CA ARG A 60 13.93 3.96 -3.68
C ARG A 60 14.03 5.32 -4.39
N ASN A 61 13.22 5.55 -5.42
CA ASN A 61 13.17 6.82 -6.14
C ASN A 61 12.56 7.97 -5.32
N ILE A 62 11.70 7.68 -4.34
CA ILE A 62 11.17 8.69 -3.42
C ILE A 62 12.26 9.06 -2.40
N HIS A 63 12.92 8.07 -1.81
CA HIS A 63 14.01 8.32 -0.86
C HIS A 63 15.23 9.01 -1.50
N SER A 64 15.57 8.69 -2.75
CA SER A 64 16.67 9.37 -3.45
C SER A 64 16.39 10.85 -3.72
N ALA A 65 15.13 11.26 -3.68
CA ALA A 65 14.69 12.66 -3.72
C ALA A 65 14.66 13.32 -2.32
N ASN A 66 15.22 12.68 -1.29
CA ASN A 66 15.14 13.10 0.12
C ASN A 66 13.70 13.29 0.62
N MET A 67 12.77 12.45 0.14
CA MET A 67 11.38 12.42 0.57
C MET A 67 11.04 11.07 1.19
N GLU A 68 9.95 11.04 1.96
CA GLU A 68 9.45 9.85 2.62
C GLU A 68 8.15 9.40 1.96
N VAL A 69 7.99 8.08 1.79
CA VAL A 69 6.74 7.51 1.29
C VAL A 69 5.60 7.85 2.24
N GLU A 70 4.53 8.43 1.70
CA GLU A 70 3.30 8.64 2.47
C GLU A 70 2.50 7.34 2.51
N TYR A 71 1.90 7.05 3.67
CA TYR A 71 1.05 5.89 3.81
C TYR A 71 -0.22 6.23 4.61
N TYR A 72 -1.33 5.64 4.19
CA TYR A 72 -2.65 5.94 4.77
C TYR A 72 -3.39 4.65 5.05
N ILE A 73 -3.96 4.53 6.25
CA ILE A 73 -4.95 3.50 6.55
C ILE A 73 -6.28 3.95 5.97
N ILE A 74 -6.79 3.23 4.97
CA ILE A 74 -8.04 3.55 4.26
C ILE A 74 -9.24 2.99 5.03
N ARG A 75 -9.11 1.76 5.53
CA ARG A 75 -10.16 1.06 6.29
C ARG A 75 -9.51 0.12 7.29
N HIS A 76 -10.09 -0.02 8.47
CA HIS A 76 -9.56 -0.88 9.54
C HIS A 76 -10.70 -1.53 10.33
N ASN A 77 -10.32 -2.35 11.31
CA ASN A 77 -11.19 -3.19 12.11
C ASN A 77 -12.00 -4.18 11.25
N LEU A 78 -11.32 -4.78 10.28
CA LEU A 78 -11.89 -5.75 9.36
C LEU A 78 -11.52 -7.17 9.79
N SER A 79 -12.33 -8.14 9.40
CA SER A 79 -11.84 -9.51 9.23
C SER A 79 -10.85 -9.59 8.06
N GLU A 80 -10.06 -10.66 8.00
CA GLU A 80 -9.12 -10.85 6.89
C GLU A 80 -9.83 -10.90 5.53
N HIS A 81 -10.99 -11.55 5.47
CA HIS A 81 -11.78 -11.67 4.25
C HIS A 81 -12.34 -10.31 3.79
N GLU A 82 -12.83 -9.50 4.71
CA GLU A 82 -13.27 -8.13 4.39
C GLU A 82 -12.10 -7.27 3.89
N ALA A 83 -10.94 -7.35 4.54
CA ALA A 83 -9.75 -6.62 4.10
C ALA A 83 -9.32 -7.04 2.68
N TYR A 84 -9.42 -8.33 2.37
CA TYR A 84 -9.17 -8.87 1.03
C TYR A 84 -10.14 -8.32 -0.04
N LEU A 85 -11.44 -8.29 0.26
CA LEU A 85 -12.44 -7.75 -0.67
C LEU A 85 -12.25 -6.24 -0.88
N VAL A 86 -11.98 -5.48 0.18
CA VAL A 86 -11.74 -4.04 0.10
C VAL A 86 -10.47 -3.73 -0.67
N GLU A 87 -9.36 -4.44 -0.41
CA GLU A 87 -8.11 -4.32 -1.17
C GLU A 87 -8.36 -4.57 -2.66
N SER A 88 -9.01 -5.68 -3.01
CA SER A 88 -9.33 -6.03 -4.39
C SER A 88 -10.17 -4.96 -5.07
N THR A 89 -11.20 -4.46 -4.39
CA THR A 89 -12.09 -3.41 -4.91
C THR A 89 -11.34 -2.12 -5.22
N ILE A 90 -10.41 -1.71 -4.37
CA ILE A 90 -9.63 -0.48 -4.58
C ILE A 90 -8.62 -0.68 -5.73
N ILE A 91 -7.97 -1.84 -5.81
CA ILE A 91 -7.08 -2.16 -6.93
C ILE A 91 -7.86 -2.14 -8.24
N ASP A 92 -9.05 -2.75 -8.27
CA ASP A 92 -9.92 -2.72 -9.45
C ASP A 92 -10.27 -1.29 -9.83
N LEU A 93 -10.75 -0.47 -8.90
CA LEU A 93 -11.09 0.93 -9.16
C LEU A 93 -9.92 1.72 -9.76
N LEU A 94 -8.70 1.52 -9.25
CA LEU A 94 -7.52 2.26 -9.67
C LEU A 94 -6.89 1.73 -10.97
N THR A 95 -7.26 0.51 -11.41
CA THR A 95 -6.71 -0.12 -12.62
C THR A 95 -7.72 -0.31 -13.73
N TYR A 96 -9.02 -0.15 -13.47
CA TYR A 96 -10.07 -0.34 -14.46
C TYR A 96 -9.98 0.71 -15.57
N GLU A 97 -9.78 0.27 -16.82
CA GLU A 97 -9.42 1.14 -17.95
C GLU A 97 -10.42 2.27 -18.21
N ALA A 98 -11.72 2.03 -17.94
CA ALA A 98 -12.74 3.05 -18.16
C ALA A 98 -12.59 4.28 -17.23
N PHE A 99 -12.00 4.10 -16.05
CA PHE A 99 -11.88 5.13 -15.01
C PHE A 99 -10.43 5.52 -14.72
N ASN A 100 -9.46 4.64 -14.98
CA ASN A 100 -8.06 4.94 -14.73
C ASN A 100 -7.53 5.94 -15.78
N ARG A 101 -7.29 7.18 -15.34
CA ARG A 101 -6.72 8.23 -16.18
C ARG A 101 -5.23 8.43 -15.98
N GLU A 102 -4.72 8.09 -14.80
CA GLU A 102 -3.46 8.64 -14.32
C GLU A 102 -2.72 7.78 -13.29
N ASN A 103 -3.35 6.72 -12.75
CA ASN A 103 -2.75 5.90 -11.70
C ASN A 103 -1.99 4.72 -12.31
N ILE A 104 -0.80 4.46 -11.78
CA ILE A 104 0.00 3.28 -12.11
C ILE A 104 0.25 2.56 -10.79
N LEU A 105 -0.53 1.52 -10.52
CA LEU A 105 -0.29 0.67 -9.36
C LEU A 105 0.88 -0.28 -9.64
N THR A 106 1.77 -0.41 -8.66
CA THR A 106 2.91 -1.32 -8.66
C THR A 106 2.57 -2.67 -8.03
N ASN A 107 1.30 -2.92 -7.70
CA ASN A 107 0.82 -4.22 -7.23
C ASN A 107 1.13 -5.31 -8.26
N LEU A 108 1.77 -6.41 -7.82
CA LEU A 108 2.08 -7.55 -8.70
C LEU A 108 0.84 -8.35 -9.10
N VAL A 109 -0.23 -8.27 -8.29
CA VAL A 109 -1.49 -8.98 -8.49
C VAL A 109 -2.58 -7.94 -8.72
N LYS A 110 -3.36 -8.11 -9.80
CA LYS A 110 -4.58 -7.32 -10.06
C LYS A 110 -5.64 -7.62 -9.01
N GLY A 111 -6.65 -6.77 -8.89
CA GLY A 111 -7.82 -7.10 -8.09
C GLY A 111 -8.43 -8.41 -8.58
N HIS A 112 -8.86 -9.24 -7.63
CA HIS A 112 -9.39 -10.55 -7.97
C HIS A 112 -10.76 -10.37 -8.63
N HIS A 113 -10.94 -10.95 -9.83
CA HIS A 113 -12.16 -10.88 -10.66
C HIS A 113 -12.35 -9.65 -11.56
N GLN A 114 -11.30 -8.89 -11.87
CA GLN A 114 -11.36 -7.90 -12.95
C GLN A 114 -11.71 -8.60 -14.28
N GLN A 115 -12.92 -8.35 -14.82
CA GLN A 115 -13.35 -8.76 -16.16
C GLN A 115 -13.21 -7.61 -17.16
#